data_AF-A0A3D5AYQ5-F1
#
_entry.id   AF-A0A3D5AYQ5-F1
#
_cell.length_a   1.000
_cell.length_b   1.000
_cell.length_c   1.000
_cell.angle_alpha   90.00
_cell.angle_beta   90.00
_cell.angle_gamma   90.00
#
_symmetry.space_group_name_H-M   'P 1'
#
loop_
_entity.id
_entity.type
_entity.pdbx_description
1 polymer ?
#
loop_
_entity_poly.entity_id
_entity_poly.type
_entity_poly.pdbx_seq_one_letter_code
_entity_poly.pdbx_strand_id
1 'polypeptide(L)' 'ILETLNPEFERILLQAALAHTGGRKQEAAVRLGWGRNTLTRKLKELGLDE' A
#
# COMPACT_ATOMS: atom_id res chain seq x y z
N ILE A 1 -0.26 -10.85 -10.53
CA ILE A 1 0.88 -11.22 -9.66
C ILE A 1 0.60 -10.81 -8.21
N LEU A 2 0.33 -9.53 -7.91
CA LEU A 2 0.04 -9.11 -6.52
C LEU A 2 -1.36 -9.53 -6.03
N GLU A 3 -2.34 -9.70 -6.92
CA GLU A 3 -3.70 -10.16 -6.54
C GLU A 3 -3.73 -11.56 -5.91
N THR A 4 -2.63 -12.31 -6.01
CA THR A 4 -2.49 -13.67 -5.49
C THR A 4 -1.67 -13.73 -4.19
N LEU A 5 -1.23 -12.58 -3.66
CA LEU A 5 -0.44 -12.52 -2.43
C LEU A 5 -1.37 -12.57 -1.21
N ASN A 6 -0.88 -13.17 -0.13
CA ASN A 6 -1.66 -13.25 1.10
C ASN A 6 -1.92 -11.83 1.68
N PRO A 7 -3.05 -11.63 2.39
CA PRO A 7 -3.40 -10.31 2.95
C PRO A 7 -2.35 -9.76 3.92
N GLU A 8 -1.58 -10.63 4.57
CA GLU A 8 -0.55 -10.27 5.54
C GLU A 8 0.69 -9.66 4.88
N PHE A 9 1.13 -10.22 3.76
CA PHE A 9 2.21 -9.67 2.96
C PHE A 9 1.83 -8.30 2.40
N GLU A 10 0.60 -8.16 1.89
CA GLU A 10 0.13 -6.88 1.37
C GLU A 10 0.10 -5.80 2.48
N ARG A 11 -0.32 -6.18 3.71
CA ARG A 11 -0.24 -5.30 4.89
C ARG A 11 1.19 -4.87 5.20
N ILE A 12 2.13 -5.82 5.30
CA ILE A 12 3.54 -5.52 5.60
C ILE A 12 4.15 -4.63 4.51
N LEU A 13 3.90 -4.94 3.24
CA LEU A 13 4.39 -4.18 2.09
C LEU A 13 3.90 -2.73 2.14
N LEU A 14 2.61 -2.51 2.39
CA LEU A 14 2.02 -1.18 2.48
C LEU A 14 2.53 -0.38 3.67
N GLN A 15 2.64 -1.02 4.83
CA GLN A 15 3.21 -0.39 6.03
C GLN A 15 4.67 0.01 5.81
N ALA A 16 5.47 -0.87 5.22
CA ALA A 16 6.87 -0.58 4.89
C ALA A 16 6.99 0.58 3.88
N ALA A 17 6.16 0.58 2.84
CA ALA A 17 6.14 1.65 1.85
C ALA A 17 5.75 2.99 2.48
N LEU A 18 4.69 3.02 3.30
CA LEU A 18 4.26 4.24 4.00
C LEU A 18 5.32 4.71 5.00
N ALA A 19 5.93 3.81 5.78
CA ALA A 19 7.00 4.18 6.71
C ALA A 19 8.19 4.79 5.96
N HIS A 20 8.59 4.19 4.84
CA HIS A 20 9.69 4.68 4.01
C HIS A 20 9.39 6.03 3.34
N THR A 21 8.13 6.35 3.06
CA THR A 21 7.73 7.65 2.51
C THR A 21 7.25 8.65 3.55
N GLY A 22 7.32 8.33 4.84
CA GLY A 22 6.81 9.18 5.92
C GLY A 22 5.30 9.43 5.82
N GLY A 23 4.53 8.42 5.44
CA GLY A 23 3.07 8.47 5.30
C GLY A 23 2.57 9.09 3.99
N ARG A 24 3.47 9.51 3.09
CA ARG A 24 3.07 10.12 1.81
C ARG A 24 2.57 9.05 0.84
N LYS A 25 1.25 8.89 0.81
CA LYS A 25 0.52 7.89 -0.02
C LYS A 25 0.89 7.99 -1.51
N GLN A 26 1.04 9.20 -2.06
CA GLN A 26 1.43 9.38 -3.47
C GLN A 26 2.82 8.79 -3.76
N GLU A 27 3.80 9.07 -2.90
CA GLU A 27 5.17 8.56 -3.07
C GLU A 27 5.26 7.05 -2.81
N ALA A 28 4.47 6.53 -1.86
CA ALA A 28 4.40 5.09 -1.60
C ALA A 28 3.84 4.36 -2.83
N ALA A 29 2.79 4.90 -3.46
CA ALA A 29 2.22 4.34 -4.69
C ALA A 29 3.25 4.30 -5.82
N VAL A 30 3.99 5.40 -6.05
CA VAL A 30 5.05 5.45 -7.07
C VAL A 30 6.13 4.40 -6.81
N ARG A 31 6.59 4.23 -5.56
CA ARG A 31 7.62 3.23 -5.21
C ARG A 31 7.13 1.79 -5.36
N LEU A 32 5.85 1.54 -5.12
CA LEU A 32 5.23 0.23 -5.32
C LEU A 32 4.88 -0.06 -6.79
N GLY A 33 5.04 0.92 -7.69
CA GLY A 33 4.59 0.83 -9.08
C GLY A 33 3.07 0.81 -9.22
N TRP A 34 2.35 1.32 -8.21
CA TRP A 34 0.89 1.35 -8.16
C TRP A 34 0.37 2.74 -8.51
N GLY A 35 -0.82 2.78 -9.10
CA GLY A 35 -1.60 4.02 -9.15
C GLY A 35 -2.01 4.45 -7.74
N ARG A 36 -2.13 5.77 -7.49
CA ARG A 36 -2.61 6.31 -6.21
C ARG A 36 -3.93 5.66 -5.78
N ASN A 37 -4.87 5.49 -6.72
CA ASN A 37 -6.19 4.91 -6.44
C ASN A 37 -6.09 3.43 -6.00
N THR A 38 -5.17 2.67 -6.59
CA THR A 38 -4.92 1.28 -6.18
C THR A 38 -4.41 1.24 -4.75
N LEU A 39 -3.44 2.11 -4.41
CA LEU A 39 -2.94 2.21 -3.05
C LEU A 39 -4.06 2.58 -2.06
N THR A 40 -4.86 3.61 -2.35
CA THR A 40 -5.97 4.03 -1.48
C THR A 40 -6.99 2.91 -1.29
N ARG A 41 -7.37 2.20 -2.35
CA ARG A 41 -8.30 1.06 -2.25
C ARG A 41 -7.73 -0.03 -1.34
N LYS A 42 -6.45 -0.38 -1.53
CA LYS A 42 -5.78 -1.41 -0.73
C LYS A 42 -5.63 -1.03 0.75
N LEU A 43 -5.32 0.23 1.04
CA LEU A 43 -5.29 0.71 2.42
C LEU A 43 -6.66 0.59 3.09
N LYS A 44 -7.75 0.92 2.38
CA LYS A 44 -9.12 0.73 2.90
C LYS A 44 -9.50 -0.73 3.10
N GLU A 45 -9.21 -1.60 2.12
CA GLU A 45 -9.49 -3.04 2.21
C GLU A 45 -8.79 -3.70 3.40
N LEU A 46 -7.60 -3.21 3.77
CA LEU A 46 -6.80 -3.74 4.87
C LEU A 46 -6.98 -2.99 6.20
N GLY A 47 -7.83 -1.95 6.24
CA GLY A 47 -8.04 -1.13 7.44
C GLY A 47 -6.78 -0.36 7.88
N LEU A 48 -6.02 0.16 6.92
CA LEU A 48 -4.79 0.94 7.11
C LEU A 48 -4.96 2.43 6.73
N ASP A 49 -6.17 2.84 6.31
CA ASP A 49 -6.53 4.21 5.95
C ASP A 49 -7.34 4.82 7.11
N GLU A 50 -6.69 5.61 7.98
CA GLU A 50 -7.34 6.58 8.88
C GLU A 50 -7.40 7.97 8.21
#